data_AF-A0A2S9F2H9-F1
#
_entry.id   AF-A0A2S9F2H9-F1
#
_cell.length_a   1.000
_cell.length_b   1.000
_cell.length_c   1.000
_cell.angle_alpha   90.00
_cell.angle_beta   90.00
_cell.angle_gamma   90.00
#
_symmetry.space_group_name_H-M   'P 1'
#
loop_
_entity.id
_entity.type
_entity.pdbx_description
1 polymer ?
#
loop_
_entity_poly.entity_id
_entity_poly.type
_entity_poly.pdbx_seq_one_letter_code
_entity_poly.pdbx_strand_id
1 'polypeptide(L)'
;GPTAAKIFNGTVKTWDAPEIAALNEGVTLPAAPINVIFRSDESGTTDNFQKYLDSASDGAWGKGAGKSFAGGVGEGAKGNEGTSAAIASTPGSITYNEWSFAKAQNLSIAKIITSAGPEPVELSTESAGKAIDAVKFKGEGNDLVLDTASFYMPTEPGSYPIMLAAYEIVCSQYPDAEVATAVKAFMHSALGNGQTGLEENGYIPIPEAFKTRLTEAVDAINATA
;
A
#
# COMPACT_ATOMS: atom_id res chain seq x y z
N GLY A 1 0.63 8.97 -10.02
CA GLY A 1 0.82 9.70 -11.27
C GLY A 1 1.39 11.08 -11.00
N PRO A 2 1.66 11.88 -12.05
CA PRO A 2 2.25 13.22 -11.93
C PRO A 2 1.46 14.19 -11.03
N THR A 3 0.12 14.22 -11.13
CA THR A 3 -0.74 15.11 -10.32
C THR A 3 -0.62 14.81 -8.82
N ALA A 4 -0.65 13.52 -8.44
CA ALA A 4 -0.46 13.13 -7.04
C ALA A 4 0.93 13.58 -6.53
N ALA A 5 1.99 13.37 -7.30
CA ALA A 5 3.33 13.81 -6.92
C ALA A 5 3.41 15.33 -6.71
N LYS A 6 2.79 16.11 -7.58
CA LYS A 6 2.73 17.57 -7.47
C LYS A 6 1.90 18.07 -6.28
N ILE A 7 0.87 17.33 -5.87
CA ILE A 7 0.15 17.60 -4.61
C ILE A 7 1.09 17.37 -3.43
N PHE A 8 1.69 16.18 -3.34
CA PHE A 8 2.50 15.79 -2.19
C PHE A 8 3.87 16.51 -2.11
N ASN A 9 4.34 17.15 -3.19
CA ASN A 9 5.52 18.00 -3.17
C ASN A 9 5.19 19.51 -3.05
N GLY A 10 3.91 19.87 -3.00
CA GLY A 10 3.44 21.25 -2.81
C GLY A 10 3.38 22.13 -4.05
N THR A 11 3.61 21.57 -5.24
CA THR A 11 3.45 22.30 -6.51
C THR A 11 1.98 22.64 -6.77
N VAL A 12 1.08 21.69 -6.53
CA VAL A 12 -0.37 21.91 -6.56
C VAL A 12 -0.88 22.16 -5.15
N LYS A 13 -1.62 23.25 -4.98
CA LYS A 13 -2.03 23.76 -3.66
C LYS A 13 -3.53 23.93 -3.49
N THR A 14 -4.32 23.83 -4.56
CA THR A 14 -5.78 23.97 -4.50
C THR A 14 -6.47 22.85 -5.27
N TRP A 15 -7.66 22.46 -4.82
CA TRP A 15 -8.42 21.35 -5.40
C TRP A 15 -8.97 21.64 -6.80
N ASP A 16 -9.17 22.91 -7.16
CA ASP A 16 -9.60 23.36 -8.49
C ASP A 16 -8.45 23.53 -9.51
N ALA A 17 -7.23 23.12 -9.15
CA ALA A 17 -6.08 23.24 -10.04
C ALA A 17 -6.34 22.55 -11.40
N PRO A 18 -5.90 23.12 -12.54
CA PRO A 18 -6.22 22.61 -13.87
C PRO A 18 -5.88 21.13 -14.09
N GLU A 19 -4.79 20.67 -13.49
CA GLU A 19 -4.33 19.28 -13.58
C GLU A 19 -5.11 18.29 -12.71
N ILE A 20 -5.87 18.75 -11.70
CA ILE A 20 -6.88 17.95 -11.00
C ILE A 20 -8.19 17.98 -11.79
N ALA A 21 -8.60 19.16 -12.25
CA ALA A 21 -9.82 19.34 -13.05
C ALA A 21 -9.83 18.49 -14.32
N ALA A 22 -8.70 18.40 -15.03
CA ALA A 22 -8.56 17.58 -16.23
C ALA A 22 -8.77 16.07 -15.97
N LEU A 23 -8.56 15.60 -14.73
CA LEU A 23 -8.77 14.20 -14.36
C LEU A 23 -10.19 13.92 -13.85
N ASN A 24 -10.99 14.97 -13.63
CA ASN A 24 -12.30 14.90 -12.99
C ASN A 24 -13.33 15.71 -13.79
N GLU A 25 -13.43 15.45 -15.09
CA GLU A 25 -14.37 16.15 -15.97
C GLU A 25 -15.81 16.05 -15.46
N GLY A 26 -16.52 17.18 -15.46
CA GLY A 26 -17.90 17.26 -14.98
C GLY A 26 -18.05 17.38 -13.46
N VAL A 27 -16.96 17.32 -12.69
CA VAL A 27 -16.98 17.55 -11.23
C VAL A 27 -16.77 19.02 -10.92
N THR A 28 -17.61 19.59 -10.04
CA THR A 28 -17.38 20.93 -9.50
C THR A 28 -16.35 20.85 -8.38
N LEU A 29 -15.11 21.26 -8.67
CA LEU A 29 -14.01 21.25 -7.70
C LEU A 29 -13.97 22.54 -6.90
N PRO A 30 -13.74 22.48 -5.58
CA PRO A 30 -13.67 23.69 -4.75
C PRO A 30 -12.34 24.41 -4.94
N ALA A 31 -12.37 25.75 -4.92
CA ALA A 31 -11.19 26.60 -4.81
C ALA A 31 -10.60 26.60 -3.38
N ALA A 32 -10.52 25.43 -2.77
CA ALA A 32 -10.04 25.22 -1.40
C ALA A 32 -8.56 24.80 -1.41
N PRO A 33 -7.77 25.23 -0.40
CA PRO A 33 -6.41 24.73 -0.20
C PRO A 33 -6.38 23.21 -0.02
N ILE A 34 -5.30 22.58 -0.49
CA ILE A 34 -5.00 21.17 -0.23
C ILE A 34 -4.16 21.07 1.03
N ASN A 35 -4.66 20.32 2.02
CA ASN A 35 -3.95 20.05 3.26
C ASN A 35 -3.33 18.64 3.22
N VAL A 36 -2.05 18.55 2.85
CA VAL A 36 -1.34 17.27 2.87
C VAL A 36 -1.16 16.82 4.32
N ILE A 37 -1.60 15.61 4.64
CA ILE A 37 -1.32 14.92 5.89
C ILE A 37 -0.37 13.77 5.57
N PHE A 38 0.73 13.67 6.32
CA PHE A 38 1.76 12.66 6.11
C PHE A 38 2.13 11.95 7.43
N ARG A 39 2.83 10.83 7.34
CA ARG A 39 3.33 10.11 8.51
C ARG A 39 4.54 10.81 9.13
N SER A 40 4.45 11.21 10.39
CA SER A 40 5.57 11.83 11.11
C SER A 40 6.63 10.83 11.59
N ASP A 41 6.28 9.56 11.68
CA ASP A 41 7.15 8.46 12.08
C ASP A 41 7.73 7.70 10.88
N GLU A 42 8.84 6.98 11.09
CA GLU A 42 9.39 6.09 10.06
C GLU A 42 8.38 5.01 9.67
N SER A 43 8.06 4.92 8.38
CA SER A 43 6.93 4.14 7.91
C SER A 43 7.21 3.41 6.61
N GLY A 44 6.91 2.11 6.58
CA GLY A 44 6.89 1.33 5.34
C GLY A 44 5.80 1.81 4.36
N THR A 45 4.66 2.32 4.87
CA THR A 45 3.61 2.92 4.02
C THR A 45 4.13 4.18 3.32
N THR A 46 4.93 5.00 4.02
CA THR A 46 5.58 6.19 3.46
C THR A 46 6.63 5.84 2.42
N ASP A 47 7.46 4.84 2.69
CA ASP A 47 8.43 4.34 1.73
C ASP A 47 7.75 3.83 0.46
N ASN A 48 6.71 2.99 0.61
CA ASN A 48 5.97 2.43 -0.51
C ASN A 48 5.25 3.50 -1.35
N PHE A 49 4.59 4.45 -0.70
CA PHE A 49 3.90 5.54 -1.40
C PHE A 49 4.89 6.41 -2.17
N GLN A 50 6.06 6.71 -1.60
CA GLN A 50 7.08 7.48 -2.29
C GLN A 50 7.72 6.71 -3.44
N LYS A 51 7.90 5.37 -3.35
CA LYS A 51 8.31 4.54 -4.50
C LYS A 51 7.30 4.58 -5.64
N TYR A 52 6.01 4.56 -5.32
CA TYR A 52 4.96 4.79 -6.29
C TYR A 52 5.09 6.16 -6.96
N LEU A 53 5.22 7.24 -6.16
CA LEU A 53 5.39 8.58 -6.70
C LEU A 53 6.65 8.69 -7.57
N ASP A 54 7.78 8.16 -7.12
CA ASP A 54 9.06 8.21 -7.84
C ASP A 54 8.95 7.52 -9.20
N SER A 55 8.31 6.35 -9.25
CA SER A 55 8.17 5.57 -10.48
C SER A 55 7.11 6.13 -11.43
N ALA A 56 5.93 6.48 -10.91
CA ALA A 56 4.74 6.77 -11.71
C ALA A 56 4.52 8.26 -12.00
N SER A 57 5.40 9.16 -11.58
CA SER A 57 5.21 10.61 -11.70
C SER A 57 5.85 11.26 -12.92
N ASP A 58 6.50 10.48 -13.79
CA ASP A 58 7.28 11.02 -14.92
C ASP A 58 8.28 12.10 -14.48
N GLY A 59 8.90 11.89 -13.31
CA GLY A 59 9.88 12.82 -12.72
C GLY A 59 9.27 13.98 -11.93
N ALA A 60 7.95 14.14 -11.88
CA ALA A 60 7.32 15.24 -11.13
C ALA A 60 7.55 15.13 -9.61
N TRP A 61 7.81 13.93 -9.07
CA TRP A 61 8.13 13.75 -7.65
C TRP A 61 9.50 14.33 -7.30
N GLY A 62 10.58 13.76 -7.85
CA GLY A 62 11.94 14.29 -7.73
C GLY A 62 12.50 14.36 -6.30
N LYS A 63 11.92 13.63 -5.33
CA LYS A 63 12.41 13.61 -3.93
C LYS A 63 13.04 12.27 -3.51
N GLY A 64 12.94 11.23 -4.34
CA GLY A 64 13.32 9.87 -3.98
C GLY A 64 12.34 9.23 -3.00
N ALA A 65 12.69 8.05 -2.49
CA ALA A 65 11.87 7.29 -1.55
C ALA A 65 12.64 6.90 -0.28
N GLY A 66 11.90 6.71 0.80
CA GLY A 66 12.43 6.27 2.09
C GLY A 66 11.34 6.25 3.16
N LYS A 67 11.71 5.85 4.38
CA LYS A 67 10.75 5.73 5.49
C LYS A 67 10.26 7.06 6.06
N SER A 68 10.98 8.15 5.80
CA SER A 68 10.56 9.51 6.14
C SER A 68 9.96 10.20 4.91
N PHE A 69 8.94 11.02 5.12
CA PHE A 69 8.29 11.76 4.03
C PHE A 69 9.17 12.91 3.52
N ALA A 70 9.44 12.92 2.21
CA ALA A 70 10.36 13.87 1.57
C ALA A 70 9.64 15.02 0.84
N GLY A 71 8.30 15.06 0.87
CA GLY A 71 7.49 16.04 0.14
C GLY A 71 7.70 17.49 0.59
N GLY A 72 8.10 17.70 1.85
CA GLY A 72 8.44 19.02 2.40
C GLY A 72 7.24 19.95 2.62
N VAL A 73 6.02 19.43 2.53
CA VAL A 73 4.76 20.15 2.76
C VAL A 73 3.79 19.34 3.61
N GLY A 74 2.81 20.02 4.19
CA GLY A 74 1.76 19.38 4.97
C GLY A 74 2.09 19.24 6.44
N GLU A 75 1.23 18.51 7.14
CA GLU A 75 1.30 18.27 8.58
C GLU A 75 1.53 16.77 8.87
N GLY A 76 2.43 16.50 9.81
CA GLY A 76 2.80 15.14 10.19
C GLY A 76 1.92 14.61 11.32
N ALA A 77 1.26 13.47 11.09
CA ALA A 77 0.54 12.72 12.13
C ALA A 77 1.17 11.33 12.31
N LYS A 78 1.12 10.82 13.55
CA LYS A 78 1.77 9.56 13.89
C LYS A 78 0.92 8.37 13.50
N GLY A 79 1.50 7.40 12.79
CA GLY A 79 0.81 6.15 12.46
C GLY A 79 -0.28 6.29 11.40
N ASN A 80 -0.77 5.16 10.90
CA ASN A 80 -1.94 5.14 10.02
C ASN A 80 -3.20 5.63 10.75
N GLU A 81 -3.33 5.33 12.04
CA GLU A 81 -4.43 5.81 12.88
C GLU A 81 -4.46 7.34 13.01
N GLY A 82 -3.32 7.97 13.33
CA GLY A 82 -3.27 9.43 13.49
C GLY A 82 -3.51 10.15 12.17
N THR A 83 -2.95 9.65 11.07
CA THR A 83 -3.16 10.23 9.74
C THR A 83 -4.60 10.07 9.26
N SER A 84 -5.26 8.91 9.46
CA SER A 84 -6.67 8.73 9.07
C SER A 84 -7.62 9.56 9.93
N ALA A 85 -7.37 9.69 11.23
CA ALA A 85 -8.15 10.56 12.11
C ALA A 85 -7.98 12.05 11.78
N ALA A 86 -6.78 12.48 11.39
CA ALA A 86 -6.50 13.86 10.99
C ALA A 86 -7.26 14.26 9.71
N ILE A 87 -7.41 13.34 8.74
CA ILE A 87 -8.20 13.60 7.53
C ILE A 87 -9.66 13.94 7.87
N ALA A 88 -10.27 13.15 8.77
CA ALA A 88 -11.67 13.34 9.15
C ALA A 88 -11.96 14.73 9.78
N SER A 89 -10.95 15.34 10.39
CA SER A 89 -11.06 16.65 11.07
C SER A 89 -10.48 17.82 10.27
N THR A 90 -9.87 17.57 9.11
CA THR A 90 -9.19 18.59 8.30
C THR A 90 -9.84 18.70 6.92
N PRO A 91 -10.72 19.69 6.68
CA PRO A 91 -11.33 19.90 5.38
C PRO A 91 -10.29 20.11 4.26
N GLY A 92 -10.56 19.56 3.08
CA GLY A 92 -9.66 19.67 1.92
C GLY A 92 -8.34 18.92 2.09
N SER A 93 -8.25 17.98 3.04
CA SER A 93 -7.04 17.22 3.28
C SER A 93 -6.90 16.00 2.35
N ILE A 94 -5.65 15.53 2.22
CA ILE A 94 -5.28 14.33 1.48
C ILE A 94 -4.15 13.62 2.22
N THR A 95 -4.19 12.29 2.27
CA THR A 95 -3.13 11.44 2.82
C THR A 95 -2.92 10.22 1.92
N TYR A 96 -1.84 9.50 2.17
CA TYR A 96 -1.72 8.07 1.86
C TYR A 96 -1.96 7.29 3.15
N ASN A 97 -2.73 6.21 3.10
CA ASN A 97 -3.02 5.37 4.25
C ASN A 97 -3.22 3.92 3.80
N GLU A 98 -3.11 2.99 4.74
CA GLU A 98 -3.47 1.59 4.50
C GLU A 98 -5.02 1.48 4.45
N TRP A 99 -5.52 0.56 3.63
CA TRP A 99 -6.93 0.46 3.26
C TRP A 99 -7.83 0.16 4.47
N SER A 100 -7.40 -0.66 5.43
CA SER A 100 -8.17 -0.96 6.64
C SER A 100 -8.49 0.28 7.47
N PHE A 101 -7.54 1.21 7.61
CA PHE A 101 -7.73 2.46 8.35
C PHE A 101 -8.66 3.43 7.62
N ALA A 102 -8.57 3.48 6.29
CA ALA A 102 -9.52 4.24 5.48
C ALA A 102 -10.94 3.70 5.62
N LYS A 103 -11.13 2.37 5.58
CA LYS A 103 -12.44 1.73 5.80
C LYS A 103 -12.97 1.98 7.21
N ALA A 104 -12.16 1.77 8.24
CA ALA A 104 -12.56 1.97 9.63
C ALA A 104 -13.04 3.41 9.91
N GLN A 105 -12.48 4.39 9.21
CA GLN A 105 -12.84 5.81 9.32
C GLN A 105 -13.85 6.28 8.25
N ASN A 106 -14.36 5.37 7.39
CA ASN A 106 -15.25 5.68 6.27
C ASN A 106 -14.72 6.81 5.35
N LEU A 107 -13.40 6.82 5.09
CA LEU A 107 -12.78 7.83 4.25
C LEU A 107 -13.04 7.56 2.77
N SER A 108 -13.17 8.63 1.99
CA SER A 108 -13.18 8.54 0.53
C SER A 108 -11.79 8.17 0.01
N ILE A 109 -11.74 7.29 -0.99
CA ILE A 109 -10.52 6.78 -1.60
C ILE A 109 -10.51 7.22 -3.07
N ALA A 110 -9.41 7.83 -3.51
CA ALA A 110 -9.25 8.23 -4.90
C ALA A 110 -9.07 7.01 -5.81
N LYS A 111 -9.74 7.01 -6.97
CA LYS A 111 -9.40 6.10 -8.07
C LYS A 111 -8.11 6.58 -8.74
N ILE A 112 -7.31 5.64 -9.22
CA ILE A 112 -5.96 5.92 -9.71
C ILE A 112 -5.85 5.53 -11.18
N ILE A 113 -5.53 6.50 -12.05
CA ILE A 113 -5.11 6.22 -13.42
C ILE A 113 -3.70 5.65 -13.39
N THR A 114 -3.45 4.62 -14.20
CA THR A 114 -2.20 3.83 -14.19
C THR A 114 -1.51 3.85 -15.56
N SER A 115 -0.29 3.32 -15.62
CA SER A 115 0.41 3.12 -16.89
C SER A 115 -0.26 2.09 -17.81
N ALA A 116 -1.20 1.29 -17.31
CA ALA A 116 -1.90 0.28 -18.09
C ALA A 116 -3.06 0.84 -18.94
N GLY A 117 -3.44 2.09 -18.74
CA GLY A 117 -4.50 2.72 -19.53
C GLY A 117 -5.12 3.97 -18.88
N PRO A 118 -6.00 4.67 -19.63
CA PRO A 118 -6.61 5.92 -19.18
C PRO A 118 -7.70 5.74 -18.12
N GLU A 119 -8.22 4.52 -17.97
CA GLU A 119 -9.33 4.24 -17.05
C GLU A 119 -8.87 4.31 -15.58
N PRO A 120 -9.56 5.08 -14.72
CA PRO A 120 -9.21 5.19 -13.32
C PRO A 120 -9.57 3.90 -12.56
N VAL A 121 -8.59 3.31 -11.88
CA VAL A 121 -8.71 2.05 -11.15
C VAL A 121 -9.14 2.31 -9.72
N GLU A 122 -10.24 1.69 -9.31
CA GLU A 122 -10.71 1.68 -7.92
C GLU A 122 -9.98 0.61 -7.10
N LEU A 123 -9.74 0.89 -5.81
CA LEU A 123 -9.16 -0.09 -4.90
C LEU A 123 -10.22 -1.13 -4.51
N SER A 124 -10.00 -2.38 -4.90
CA SER A 124 -10.82 -3.54 -4.54
C SER A 124 -9.95 -4.79 -4.44
N THR A 125 -10.50 -5.90 -3.96
CA THR A 125 -9.79 -7.19 -4.01
C THR A 125 -9.49 -7.64 -5.44
N GLU A 126 -10.38 -7.35 -6.39
CA GLU A 126 -10.16 -7.66 -7.80
C GLU A 126 -8.98 -6.86 -8.39
N SER A 127 -8.96 -5.54 -8.20
CA SER A 127 -7.91 -4.69 -8.79
C SER A 127 -6.55 -4.90 -8.13
N ALA A 128 -6.53 -5.20 -6.83
CA ALA A 128 -5.33 -5.61 -6.13
C ALA A 128 -4.87 -7.02 -6.53
N GLY A 129 -5.80 -7.96 -6.73
CA GLY A 129 -5.51 -9.31 -7.23
C GLY A 129 -4.76 -9.28 -8.56
N LYS A 130 -5.26 -8.49 -9.52
CA LYS A 130 -4.59 -8.27 -10.81
C LYS A 130 -3.16 -7.74 -10.67
N ALA A 131 -2.93 -6.83 -9.72
CA ALA A 131 -1.59 -6.32 -9.45
C ALA A 131 -0.67 -7.42 -8.88
N ILE A 132 -1.19 -8.30 -8.02
CA ILE A 132 -0.43 -9.39 -7.40
C ILE A 132 -0.12 -10.51 -8.40
N ASP A 133 -0.99 -10.79 -9.37
CA ASP A 133 -0.74 -11.83 -10.40
C ASP A 133 0.51 -11.56 -11.24
N ALA A 134 0.94 -10.29 -11.33
CA ALA A 134 2.17 -9.88 -11.99
C ALA A 134 3.44 -10.01 -11.11
N VAL A 135 3.29 -10.35 -9.83
CA VAL A 135 4.39 -10.42 -8.84
C VAL A 135 5.02 -11.79 -8.82
N LYS A 136 6.35 -11.82 -8.64
CA LYS A 136 7.12 -13.04 -8.49
C LYS A 136 7.96 -12.98 -7.23
N PHE A 137 8.25 -14.14 -6.67
CA PHE A 137 9.31 -14.26 -5.68
C PHE A 137 10.67 -14.02 -6.34
N LYS A 138 11.51 -13.21 -5.70
CA LYS A 138 12.91 -13.02 -6.08
C LYS A 138 13.88 -13.69 -5.11
N GLY A 139 13.43 -13.98 -3.89
CA GLY A 139 14.19 -14.78 -2.94
C GLY A 139 14.18 -16.27 -3.31
N GLU A 140 15.10 -17.04 -2.72
CA GLU A 140 15.25 -18.48 -2.93
C GLU A 140 14.86 -19.27 -1.68
N GLY A 141 14.37 -20.50 -1.86
CA GLY A 141 13.90 -21.34 -0.75
C GLY A 141 12.87 -20.60 0.13
N ASN A 142 13.17 -20.52 1.43
CA ASN A 142 12.32 -19.87 2.43
C ASN A 142 12.53 -18.34 2.53
N ASP A 143 13.39 -17.75 1.68
CA ASP A 143 13.40 -16.31 1.48
C ASP A 143 12.25 -15.92 0.54
N LEU A 144 11.21 -15.34 1.12
CA LEU A 144 9.94 -15.05 0.46
C LEU A 144 9.86 -13.64 -0.12
N VAL A 145 10.99 -12.95 -0.27
CA VAL A 145 10.99 -11.60 -0.80
C VAL A 145 10.40 -11.57 -2.21
N LEU A 146 9.47 -10.64 -2.41
CA LEU A 146 8.79 -10.39 -3.67
C LEU A 146 9.51 -9.32 -4.51
N ASP A 147 9.46 -9.48 -5.82
CA ASP A 147 9.69 -8.39 -6.77
C ASP A 147 8.40 -7.58 -6.94
N THR A 148 8.42 -6.38 -6.37
CA THR A 148 7.26 -5.48 -6.29
C THR A 148 7.35 -4.31 -7.28
N ALA A 149 8.38 -4.29 -8.13
CA ALA A 149 8.59 -3.18 -9.07
C ALA A 149 7.39 -3.01 -10.04
N SER A 150 6.72 -4.11 -10.38
CA SER A 150 5.54 -4.11 -11.25
C SER A 150 4.31 -3.42 -10.64
N PHE A 151 4.26 -3.25 -9.31
CA PHE A 151 3.13 -2.54 -8.67
C PHE A 151 3.05 -1.09 -9.12
N TYR A 152 4.17 -0.38 -9.18
CA TYR A 152 4.13 1.08 -9.32
C TYR A 152 3.78 1.54 -10.73
N MET A 153 4.08 0.71 -11.74
CA MET A 153 3.74 0.94 -13.14
C MET A 153 3.19 -0.35 -13.76
N PRO A 154 1.94 -0.72 -13.43
CA PRO A 154 1.36 -1.95 -13.95
C PRO A 154 1.16 -1.84 -15.47
N THR A 155 1.26 -2.98 -16.15
CA THR A 155 0.93 -3.10 -17.58
C THR A 155 -0.44 -3.73 -17.83
N GLU A 156 -1.00 -4.41 -16.82
CA GLU A 156 -2.30 -5.07 -16.89
C GLU A 156 -3.43 -4.09 -16.51
N PRO A 157 -4.39 -3.82 -17.42
CA PRO A 157 -5.50 -2.91 -17.15
C PRO A 157 -6.31 -3.29 -15.91
N GLY A 158 -6.68 -2.29 -15.11
CA GLY A 158 -7.45 -2.51 -13.88
C GLY A 158 -6.62 -2.95 -12.67
N SER A 159 -5.30 -3.02 -12.78
CA SER A 159 -4.41 -3.28 -11.63
C SER A 159 -4.24 -2.04 -10.76
N TYR A 160 -4.44 -2.16 -9.44
CA TYR A 160 -4.22 -1.05 -8.52
C TYR A 160 -2.71 -0.86 -8.24
N PRO A 161 -2.15 0.37 -8.33
CA PRO A 161 -0.69 0.52 -8.38
C PRO A 161 -0.01 0.80 -7.03
N ILE A 162 -0.78 1.06 -5.96
CA ILE A 162 -0.25 1.43 -4.64
C ILE A 162 -0.41 0.25 -3.68
N MET A 163 0.30 -0.83 -4.00
CA MET A 163 0.27 -2.09 -3.24
C MET A 163 1.49 -2.23 -2.35
N LEU A 164 1.34 -2.88 -1.20
CA LEU A 164 2.44 -3.23 -0.30
C LEU A 164 2.26 -4.66 0.18
N ALA A 165 3.32 -5.47 0.05
CA ALA A 165 3.39 -6.77 0.69
C ALA A 165 3.86 -6.61 2.13
N ALA A 166 3.04 -7.05 3.09
CA ALA A 166 3.44 -7.18 4.49
C ALA A 166 4.11 -8.54 4.71
N TYR A 167 5.15 -8.56 5.55
CA TYR A 167 5.88 -9.77 5.88
C TYR A 167 5.80 -10.03 7.37
N GLU A 168 5.51 -11.27 7.73
CA GLU A 168 5.76 -11.80 9.07
C GLU A 168 7.16 -12.40 9.11
N ILE A 169 7.97 -11.99 10.08
CA ILE A 169 9.36 -12.46 10.23
C ILE A 169 9.44 -13.35 11.46
N VAL A 170 9.77 -14.62 11.26
CA VAL A 170 9.90 -15.64 12.32
C VAL A 170 11.28 -16.29 12.26
N CYS A 171 11.71 -16.90 13.37
CA CYS A 171 12.96 -17.67 13.37
C CYS A 171 12.77 -18.99 12.62
N SER A 172 13.76 -19.41 11.84
CA SER A 172 13.72 -20.74 11.22
C SER A 172 13.85 -21.87 12.26
N GLN A 173 14.58 -21.61 13.34
CA GLN A 173 14.80 -22.54 14.44
C GLN A 173 14.55 -21.85 15.78
N TYR A 174 13.89 -22.54 16.70
CA TYR A 174 13.66 -22.07 18.06
C TYR A 174 14.33 -23.00 19.08
N PRO A 175 14.94 -22.46 20.16
CA PRO A 175 15.51 -23.29 21.23
C PRO A 175 14.45 -24.11 21.98
N ASP A 176 13.24 -23.57 22.10
CA ASP A 176 12.13 -24.19 22.78
C ASP A 176 11.17 -24.84 21.76
N ALA A 177 10.92 -26.14 21.94
CA ALA A 177 10.10 -26.91 21.03
C ALA A 177 8.61 -26.53 21.07
N GLU A 178 8.08 -26.16 22.24
CA GLU A 178 6.69 -25.71 22.37
C GLU A 178 6.49 -24.37 21.67
N VAL A 179 7.47 -23.46 21.78
CA VAL A 179 7.46 -22.19 21.03
C VAL A 179 7.52 -22.44 19.52
N ALA A 180 8.39 -23.33 19.05
CA ALA A 180 8.46 -23.69 17.62
C ALA A 180 7.10 -24.18 17.09
N THR A 181 6.46 -25.08 17.85
CA THR A 181 5.12 -25.61 17.53
C THR A 181 4.07 -24.50 17.51
N ALA A 182 4.05 -23.62 18.52
CA ALA A 182 3.08 -22.53 18.61
C ALA A 182 3.21 -21.52 17.45
N VAL A 183 4.44 -21.12 17.11
CA VAL A 183 4.69 -20.20 15.98
C VAL A 183 4.27 -20.84 14.67
N LYS A 184 4.64 -22.10 14.42
CA LYS A 184 4.22 -22.83 13.21
C LYS A 184 2.69 -22.92 13.11
N ALA A 185 2.01 -23.25 14.21
CA ALA A 185 0.56 -23.35 14.24
C ALA A 185 -0.13 -22.00 13.97
N PHE A 186 0.40 -20.90 14.54
CA PHE A 186 -0.09 -19.55 14.26
C PHE A 186 0.04 -19.20 12.78
N MET A 187 1.21 -19.44 12.18
CA MET A 187 1.45 -19.17 10.76
C MET A 187 0.55 -19.99 9.84
N HIS A 188 0.31 -21.27 10.14
CA HIS A 188 -0.67 -22.09 9.42
C HIS A 188 -2.10 -21.56 9.56
N SER A 189 -2.50 -21.10 10.74
CA SER A 189 -3.80 -20.47 10.94
C SER A 189 -3.93 -19.19 10.10
N ALA A 190 -2.89 -18.37 10.07
CA ALA A 190 -2.85 -17.16 9.25
C ALA A 190 -2.99 -17.48 7.75
N LEU A 191 -2.32 -18.52 7.24
CA LEU A 191 -2.43 -18.98 5.84
C LEU A 191 -3.75 -19.68 5.51
N GLY A 192 -4.40 -20.28 6.52
CA GLY A 192 -5.65 -21.01 6.40
C GLY A 192 -6.87 -20.15 6.70
N ASN A 193 -7.49 -20.40 7.86
CA ASN A 193 -8.75 -19.76 8.26
C ASN A 193 -8.63 -18.24 8.44
N GLY A 194 -7.44 -17.72 8.75
CA GLY A 194 -7.17 -16.29 8.85
C GLY A 194 -7.36 -15.51 7.55
N GLN A 195 -7.47 -16.19 6.41
CA GLN A 195 -7.71 -15.56 5.10
C GLN A 195 -9.18 -15.18 4.86
N THR A 196 -10.11 -15.63 5.72
CA THR A 196 -11.54 -15.35 5.58
C THR A 196 -11.90 -13.96 6.10
N GLY A 197 -12.71 -13.20 5.35
CA GLY A 197 -13.20 -11.87 5.78
C GLY A 197 -12.20 -10.73 5.67
N LEU A 198 -11.04 -10.95 5.04
CA LEU A 198 -9.99 -9.94 4.89
C LEU A 198 -10.45 -8.71 4.12
N GLU A 199 -11.25 -8.90 3.05
CA GLU A 199 -11.73 -7.78 2.22
C GLU A 199 -12.52 -6.76 3.02
N GLU A 200 -13.46 -7.22 3.85
CA GLU A 200 -14.29 -6.34 4.70
C GLU A 200 -13.42 -5.49 5.62
N ASN A 201 -12.28 -6.02 6.03
CA ASN A 201 -11.28 -5.37 6.87
C ASN A 201 -10.20 -4.61 6.09
N GLY A 202 -10.31 -4.50 4.77
CA GLY A 202 -9.36 -3.73 3.94
C GLY A 202 -8.07 -4.47 3.59
N TYR A 203 -8.09 -5.81 3.59
CA TYR A 203 -6.96 -6.64 3.18
C TYR A 203 -7.36 -7.53 2.00
N ILE A 204 -6.36 -7.98 1.24
CA ILE A 204 -6.57 -8.94 0.16
C ILE A 204 -6.07 -10.31 0.63
N PRO A 205 -6.86 -11.38 0.41
CA PRO A 205 -6.39 -12.73 0.66
C PRO A 205 -5.13 -13.07 -0.14
N ILE A 206 -4.30 -13.92 0.44
CA ILE A 206 -3.12 -14.48 -0.22
C ILE A 206 -3.58 -15.23 -1.48
N PRO A 207 -3.01 -14.93 -2.66
CA PRO A 207 -3.34 -15.65 -3.88
C PRO A 207 -3.00 -17.13 -3.78
N GLU A 208 -3.83 -17.99 -4.38
CA GLU A 208 -3.60 -19.43 -4.42
C GLU A 208 -2.21 -19.80 -4.94
N ALA A 209 -1.71 -19.06 -5.94
CA ALA A 209 -0.39 -19.28 -6.53
C ALA A 209 0.78 -19.14 -5.52
N PHE A 210 0.57 -18.45 -4.40
CA PHE A 210 1.61 -18.20 -3.39
C PHE A 210 1.53 -19.22 -2.24
N LYS A 211 0.36 -19.84 -2.03
CA LYS A 211 0.08 -20.67 -0.85
C LYS A 211 1.04 -21.83 -0.70
N THR A 212 1.34 -22.57 -1.78
CA THR A 212 2.24 -23.73 -1.70
C THR A 212 3.60 -23.35 -1.12
N ARG A 213 4.24 -22.31 -1.67
CA ARG A 213 5.57 -21.88 -1.22
C ARG A 213 5.54 -21.29 0.20
N LEU A 214 4.48 -20.57 0.54
CA LEU A 214 4.28 -20.05 1.90
C LEU A 214 4.15 -21.19 2.92
N THR A 215 3.34 -22.20 2.61
CA THR A 215 3.15 -23.40 3.44
C THR A 215 4.47 -24.16 3.62
N GLU A 216 5.23 -24.36 2.55
CA GLU A 216 6.56 -25.00 2.62
C GLU A 216 7.52 -24.25 3.55
N ALA A 217 7.55 -22.91 3.48
CA ALA A 217 8.38 -22.10 4.35
C ALA A 217 7.96 -22.18 5.83
N VAL A 218 6.65 -22.23 6.10
CA VAL A 218 6.10 -22.41 7.45
C VAL A 218 6.41 -23.81 7.99
N ASP A 219 6.28 -24.84 7.16
CA ASP A 219 6.57 -26.22 7.56
C ASP A 219 8.05 -26.45 7.89
N ALA A 220 8.95 -25.66 7.32
CA ALA A 220 10.38 -25.70 7.61
C ALA A 220 10.75 -25.18 9.02
N ILE A 221 9.88 -24.43 9.70
CA ILE A 221 10.11 -23.95 11.08
C ILE A 221 10.28 -25.16 12.01
N ASN A 222 11.32 -25.18 12.85
CA ASN A 222 11.55 -26.29 13.77
C ASN A 222 12.21 -25.87 15.08
N ALA A 223 12.36 -26.83 15.99
CA ALA A 223 13.19 -26.67 17.17
C ALA A 223 14.66 -26.96 16.82
N THR A 224 15.61 -26.33 17.51
CA THR A 224 17.01 -26.73 17.44
C THR A 224 17.16 -28.16 17.92
N ALA A 225 17.96 -28.95 17.20
CA ALA A 225 18.26 -30.34 17.55
C ALA A 225 19.04 -30.48 18.87
#